data_AF-A0AAD1KRP2-F1
#
_entry.id   AF-A0AAD1KRP2-F1
#
_cell.length_a   1.000
_cell.length_b   1.000
_cell.length_c   1.000
_cell.angle_alpha   90.00
_cell.angle_beta   90.00
_cell.angle_gamma   90.00
#
_symmetry.space_group_name_H-M   'P 1'
#
loop_
_entity.id
_entity.type
_entity.pdbx_description
1 polymer ?
#
loop_
_entity_poly.entity_id
_entity_poly.type
_entity_poly.pdbx_seq_one_letter_code
_entity_poly.pdbx_strand_id
1 'polypeptide(L)'
;MGLQRYVQTWSGDNSTSWRTLKYNTRMGVGMSMSGLVNFGHDVGGFAGTARPSPELFARWVANGVMHPRFTIHSWHDDGSVNEPWMYPEITDIVREMIRLRYRLIPFLYTLSYLATERREPIVNPVFSLDDALLEESDDFLLGRDLLVASVVEEGQVTRTVTLPNVPDGWFEFDTGTHHDAGTVTLDAPLDRLPLLVRAGAGIPQCELPAPSKEIVTTQTVDNSPHTIVLYLPDGNGHSEGFFFDDDGHTYGYRQGHGYWLTWTADHADTTVTVHTHVEGDYQPPWGTMAFALRPGDTRTIEVVVKTATSD
;
A
#
# COMPACT_ATOMS: atom_id res chain seq x y z
N MET A 1 23.21 -10.51 -4.36
CA MET A 1 22.39 -11.59 -4.95
C MET A 1 22.24 -12.73 -3.95
N GLY A 2 21.00 -13.12 -3.59
CA GLY A 2 20.72 -14.26 -2.70
C GLY A 2 20.39 -13.91 -1.24
N LEU A 3 20.64 -12.66 -0.81
CA LEU A 3 20.36 -12.17 0.54
C LEU A 3 18.88 -12.26 0.93
N GLN A 4 17.96 -12.09 -0.03
CA GLN A 4 16.51 -12.09 0.20
C GLN A 4 15.96 -13.40 0.79
N ARG A 5 16.74 -14.48 0.76
CA ARG A 5 16.39 -15.76 1.40
C ARG A 5 16.57 -15.75 2.92
N TYR A 6 17.28 -14.76 3.45
CA TYR A 6 17.79 -14.81 4.84
C TYR A 6 17.57 -13.51 5.62
N VAL A 7 17.39 -12.36 4.96
CA VAL A 7 17.37 -11.07 5.67
C VAL A 7 16.26 -10.15 5.18
N GLN A 8 15.74 -9.36 6.12
CA GLN A 8 15.17 -8.05 5.86
C GLN A 8 16.31 -7.02 5.89
N THR A 9 16.27 -6.00 5.03
CA THR A 9 17.33 -4.98 4.94
C THR A 9 16.77 -3.55 4.96
N TRP A 10 17.65 -2.57 5.01
CA TRP A 10 17.30 -1.15 4.81
C TRP A 10 18.37 -0.45 3.96
N SER A 11 18.16 0.82 3.62
CA SER A 11 19.06 1.61 2.77
C SER A 11 20.35 2.11 3.45
N GLY A 12 20.58 1.80 4.73
CA GLY A 12 21.67 2.36 5.52
C GLY A 12 21.38 3.77 6.04
N ASP A 13 22.44 4.41 6.56
CA ASP A 13 22.44 5.69 7.29
C ASP A 13 22.08 6.89 6.39
N ASN A 14 20.80 7.01 6.03
CA ASN A 14 20.32 8.09 5.18
C ASN A 14 20.39 9.46 5.86
N SER A 15 20.77 10.51 5.12
CA SER A 15 20.80 11.87 5.67
C SER A 15 19.39 12.41 5.97
N THR A 16 19.26 13.25 7.00
CA THR A 16 18.04 14.00 7.33
C THR A 16 17.86 15.16 6.35
N SER A 17 17.34 14.87 5.16
CA SER A 17 17.11 15.87 4.10
C SER A 17 16.03 15.48 3.09
N TRP A 18 15.46 16.48 2.40
CA TRP A 18 14.57 16.30 1.24
C TRP A 18 15.23 15.52 0.11
N ARG A 19 16.51 15.81 -0.15
CA ARG A 19 17.30 15.08 -1.15
C ARG A 19 17.26 13.58 -0.85
N THR A 20 17.51 13.16 0.39
CA THR A 20 17.50 11.72 0.67
C THR A 20 16.11 11.11 0.66
N LEU A 21 15.07 11.83 1.08
CA LEU A 21 13.68 11.39 0.89
C LEU A 21 13.40 11.04 -0.59
N LYS A 22 13.77 11.95 -1.49
CA LYS A 22 13.61 11.79 -2.95
C LYS A 22 14.36 10.58 -3.51
N TYR A 23 15.65 10.47 -3.22
CA TYR A 23 16.49 9.41 -3.79
C TYR A 23 16.30 8.05 -3.12
N ASN A 24 15.75 7.99 -1.90
CA ASN A 24 15.42 6.73 -1.23
C ASN A 24 14.40 5.92 -1.99
N THR A 25 13.34 6.54 -2.51
CA THR A 25 12.35 5.85 -3.35
C THR A 25 13.03 5.16 -4.54
N ARG A 26 13.96 5.85 -5.22
CA ARG A 26 14.71 5.31 -6.36
C ARG A 26 15.62 4.15 -5.97
N MET A 27 16.32 4.28 -4.83
CA MET A 27 17.12 3.19 -4.26
C MET A 27 16.24 1.99 -3.92
N GLY A 28 15.06 2.21 -3.35
CA GLY A 28 14.09 1.17 -3.00
C GLY A 28 13.57 0.42 -4.21
N VAL A 29 13.18 1.12 -5.28
CA VAL A 29 12.80 0.51 -6.55
C VAL A 29 13.94 -0.33 -7.12
N GLY A 30 15.19 0.19 -7.12
CA GLY A 30 16.36 -0.56 -7.56
C GLY A 30 16.66 -1.81 -6.71
N MET A 31 16.47 -1.72 -5.38
CA MET A 31 16.55 -2.87 -4.47
C MET A 31 15.52 -3.94 -4.83
N SER A 32 14.26 -3.53 -5.01
CA SER A 32 13.14 -4.42 -5.34
C SER A 32 13.38 -5.17 -6.67
N MET A 33 13.77 -4.44 -7.71
CA MET A 33 14.14 -5.03 -9.01
C MET A 33 15.36 -5.96 -8.94
N SER A 34 16.22 -5.76 -7.94
CA SER A 34 17.37 -6.62 -7.66
C SER A 34 17.03 -7.81 -6.76
N GLY A 35 15.74 -8.05 -6.50
CA GLY A 35 15.23 -9.15 -5.70
C GLY A 35 15.26 -8.92 -4.18
N LEU A 36 15.57 -7.70 -3.72
CA LEU A 36 15.47 -7.30 -2.32
C LEU A 36 14.08 -6.69 -2.08
N VAL A 37 13.10 -7.54 -1.76
CA VAL A 37 11.69 -7.15 -1.68
C VAL A 37 11.23 -6.71 -0.29
N ASN A 38 11.91 -7.16 0.78
CA ASN A 38 11.60 -6.78 2.14
C ASN A 38 12.63 -5.77 2.65
N PHE A 39 12.42 -4.50 2.28
CA PHE A 39 13.30 -3.39 2.59
C PHE A 39 12.54 -2.17 3.09
N GLY A 40 13.27 -1.18 3.60
CA GLY A 40 12.76 0.15 3.89
C GLY A 40 13.88 1.14 4.14
N HIS A 41 13.51 2.31 4.64
CA HIS A 41 14.41 3.42 4.92
C HIS A 41 14.29 3.83 6.37
N ASP A 42 15.27 4.58 6.88
CA ASP A 42 15.15 5.17 8.22
C ASP A 42 14.30 6.44 8.12
N VAL A 43 13.04 6.29 8.52
CA VAL A 43 12.00 7.30 8.34
C VAL A 43 12.30 8.53 9.20
N GLY A 44 12.32 9.69 8.55
CA GLY A 44 12.67 10.97 9.16
C GLY A 44 14.13 11.36 9.01
N GLY A 45 14.97 10.52 8.40
CA GLY A 45 16.42 10.76 8.32
C GLY A 45 17.18 10.11 9.48
N PHE A 46 18.23 9.36 9.14
CA PHE A 46 19.11 8.77 10.13
C PHE A 46 20.14 9.78 10.63
N ALA A 47 21.02 10.27 9.76
CA ALA A 47 22.16 11.11 10.11
C ALA A 47 21.92 12.59 9.78
N GLY A 48 22.25 13.49 10.71
CA GLY A 48 22.19 14.93 10.49
C GLY A 48 22.60 15.73 11.71
N THR A 49 22.74 17.05 11.53
CA THR A 49 23.09 17.96 12.62
C THR A 49 21.95 18.13 13.63
N ALA A 50 20.70 17.91 13.20
CA ALA A 50 19.49 18.04 13.99
C ALA A 50 18.34 17.23 13.37
N ARG A 51 17.22 17.16 14.10
CA ARG A 51 15.94 16.61 13.64
C ARG A 51 15.44 17.24 12.33
N PRO A 52 14.62 16.51 11.53
CA PRO A 52 13.93 17.08 10.38
C PRO A 52 12.95 18.18 10.80
N SER A 53 12.62 19.12 9.90
CA SER A 53 11.48 20.01 10.12
C SER A 53 10.16 19.23 10.25
N PRO A 54 9.10 19.79 10.84
CA PRO A 54 7.80 19.11 10.91
C PRO A 54 7.29 18.68 9.53
N GLU A 55 7.40 19.55 8.52
CA GLU A 55 6.99 19.21 7.15
C GLU A 55 7.80 18.03 6.58
N LEU A 56 9.13 18.10 6.68
CA LEU A 56 10.00 17.03 6.20
C LEU A 56 9.67 15.71 6.90
N PHE A 57 9.46 15.72 8.22
CA PHE A 57 9.09 14.53 8.98
C PHE A 57 7.76 13.95 8.54
N ALA A 58 6.73 14.77 8.38
CA ALA A 58 5.42 14.33 7.91
C ALA A 58 5.49 13.70 6.51
N ARG A 59 6.25 14.30 5.57
CA ARG A 59 6.46 13.72 4.22
C ARG A 59 7.27 12.43 4.25
N TRP A 60 8.27 12.34 5.13
CA TRP A 60 8.99 11.08 5.37
C TRP A 60 8.08 9.97 5.87
N VAL A 61 7.21 10.27 6.85
CA VAL A 61 6.25 9.30 7.37
C VAL A 61 5.29 8.87 6.26
N ALA A 62 4.70 9.83 5.53
CA ALA A 62 3.78 9.55 4.42
C ALA A 62 4.40 8.64 3.35
N ASN A 63 5.65 8.89 2.93
CA ASN A 63 6.34 8.00 1.99
C ASN A 63 6.70 6.64 2.64
N GLY A 64 7.19 6.66 3.88
CA GLY A 64 7.70 5.49 4.60
C GLY A 64 6.62 4.45 4.90
N VAL A 65 5.38 4.88 5.19
CA VAL A 65 4.27 3.95 5.48
C VAL A 65 3.91 3.06 4.31
N MET A 66 4.27 3.44 3.08
CA MET A 66 4.04 2.67 1.87
C MET A 66 5.16 1.65 1.58
N HIS A 67 6.30 1.69 2.27
CA HIS A 67 7.40 0.75 2.03
C HIS A 67 7.23 -0.55 2.83
N PRO A 68 7.78 -1.71 2.38
CA PRO A 68 7.62 -3.00 3.06
C PRO A 68 8.02 -2.95 4.54
N ARG A 69 9.17 -2.33 4.85
CA ARG A 69 9.62 -2.01 6.21
C ARG A 69 9.38 -0.54 6.52
N PHE A 70 8.60 -0.28 7.57
CA PHE A 70 8.38 1.04 8.14
C PHE A 70 9.04 1.13 9.52
N THR A 71 10.06 1.98 9.66
CA THR A 71 10.75 2.18 10.94
C THR A 71 11.24 3.62 11.03
N ILE A 72 10.83 4.32 12.09
CA ILE A 72 11.40 5.61 12.46
C ILE A 72 12.69 5.34 13.22
N HIS A 73 13.82 5.80 12.68
CA HIS A 73 15.14 5.56 13.24
C HIS A 73 16.05 6.76 12.96
N SER A 74 16.88 7.13 13.94
CA SER A 74 17.71 8.33 13.86
C SER A 74 18.90 8.30 14.80
N TRP A 75 19.96 8.99 14.39
CA TRP A 75 21.08 9.41 15.22
C TRP A 75 21.53 10.81 14.77
N HIS A 76 21.31 11.83 15.62
CA HIS A 76 21.65 13.22 15.31
C HIS A 76 22.82 13.71 16.17
N ASP A 77 23.64 14.61 15.62
CA ASP A 77 24.83 15.15 16.30
C ASP A 77 24.48 15.89 17.61
N ASP A 78 23.30 16.51 17.67
CA ASP A 78 22.79 17.21 18.84
C ASP A 78 22.23 16.28 19.93
N GLY A 79 22.31 14.96 19.73
CA GLY A 79 21.82 13.93 20.66
C GLY A 79 20.29 13.79 20.68
N SER A 80 19.60 14.47 19.78
CA SER A 80 18.15 14.43 19.69
C SER A 80 17.69 13.23 18.85
N VAL A 81 16.42 12.84 18.94
CA VAL A 81 15.88 11.64 18.27
C VAL A 81 14.54 11.91 17.59
N ASN A 82 14.23 11.11 16.56
CA ASN A 82 12.95 11.13 15.89
C ASN A 82 11.94 10.27 16.68
N GLU A 83 10.84 10.88 17.09
CA GLU A 83 9.71 10.20 17.73
C GLU A 83 8.43 10.58 16.98
N PRO A 84 7.44 9.67 16.84
CA PRO A 84 6.20 9.96 16.12
C PRO A 84 5.43 11.18 16.63
N TRP A 85 5.59 11.55 17.90
CA TRP A 85 4.89 12.65 18.59
C TRP A 85 5.79 13.86 18.89
N MET A 86 6.99 13.93 18.32
CA MET A 86 7.97 14.99 18.65
C MET A 86 7.51 16.40 18.25
N TYR A 87 6.55 16.52 17.33
CA TYR A 87 5.96 17.77 16.86
C TYR A 87 4.44 17.73 17.12
N PRO A 88 3.95 18.42 18.18
CA PRO A 88 2.52 18.44 18.52
C PRO A 88 1.63 18.88 17.36
N GLU A 89 2.09 19.80 16.52
CA GLU A 89 1.35 20.37 15.39
C GLU A 89 1.07 19.40 14.24
N ILE A 90 1.82 18.30 14.13
CA ILE A 90 1.65 17.27 13.08
C ILE A 90 1.41 15.86 13.64
N THR A 91 1.27 15.71 14.96
CA THR A 91 1.11 14.39 15.59
C THR A 91 -0.12 13.65 15.05
N ASP A 92 -1.21 14.37 14.76
CA ASP A 92 -2.41 13.79 14.19
C ASP A 92 -2.18 13.33 12.73
N ILE A 93 -1.43 14.11 11.95
CA ILE A 93 -1.03 13.72 10.58
C ILE A 93 -0.21 12.43 10.61
N VAL A 94 0.81 12.37 11.47
CA VAL A 94 1.66 11.18 11.64
C VAL A 94 0.81 9.97 12.06
N ARG A 95 -0.13 10.17 12.99
CA ARG A 95 -1.06 9.11 13.43
C ARG A 95 -1.90 8.58 12.27
N GLU A 96 -2.51 9.45 11.47
CA GLU A 96 -3.36 9.02 10.36
C GLU A 96 -2.56 8.32 9.25
N MET A 97 -1.32 8.74 8.97
CA MET A 97 -0.44 8.01 8.04
C MET A 97 -0.09 6.60 8.55
N ILE A 98 0.18 6.45 9.85
CA ILE A 98 0.41 5.12 10.45
C ILE A 98 -0.88 4.29 10.40
N ARG A 99 -2.04 4.90 10.66
CA ARG A 99 -3.34 4.21 10.54
C ARG A 99 -3.64 3.80 9.10
N LEU A 100 -3.27 4.59 8.09
CA LEU A 100 -3.34 4.22 6.68
C LEU A 100 -2.52 2.95 6.42
N ARG A 101 -1.29 2.86 6.95
CA ARG A 101 -0.50 1.63 6.86
C ARG A 101 -1.24 0.43 7.44
N TYR A 102 -1.78 0.58 8.65
CA TYR A 102 -2.46 -0.50 9.34
C TYR A 102 -3.73 -0.95 8.59
N ARG A 103 -4.50 0.00 8.05
CA ARG A 103 -5.62 -0.30 7.14
C ARG A 103 -5.19 -1.12 5.93
N LEU A 104 -3.99 -0.86 5.40
CA LEU A 104 -3.43 -1.52 4.21
C LEU A 104 -2.58 -2.77 4.54
N ILE A 105 -2.46 -3.19 5.80
CA ILE A 105 -1.75 -4.43 6.14
C ILE A 105 -2.26 -5.64 5.34
N PRO A 106 -3.57 -5.85 5.12
CA PRO A 106 -4.06 -6.99 4.34
C PRO A 106 -3.53 -6.98 2.89
N PHE A 107 -3.45 -5.79 2.27
CA PHE A 107 -2.85 -5.61 0.95
C PHE A 107 -1.33 -5.87 0.97
N LEU A 108 -0.61 -5.25 1.90
CA LEU A 108 0.85 -5.43 2.04
C LEU A 108 1.24 -6.88 2.36
N TYR A 109 0.40 -7.59 3.12
CA TYR A 109 0.60 -9.00 3.45
C TYR A 109 0.39 -9.89 2.22
N THR A 110 -0.65 -9.64 1.45
CA THR A 110 -0.87 -10.28 0.14
C THR A 110 0.33 -10.07 -0.78
N LEU A 111 0.86 -8.84 -0.89
CA LEU A 111 2.06 -8.57 -1.69
C LEU A 111 3.29 -9.32 -1.17
N SER A 112 3.43 -9.46 0.16
CA SER A 112 4.55 -10.20 0.77
C SER A 112 4.48 -11.70 0.45
N TYR A 113 3.27 -12.27 0.42
CA TYR A 113 3.03 -13.63 -0.06
C TYR A 113 3.40 -13.79 -1.54
N LEU A 114 2.91 -12.89 -2.40
CA LEU A 114 3.22 -12.91 -3.84
C LEU A 114 4.73 -12.78 -4.12
N ALA A 115 5.44 -11.95 -3.35
CA ALA A 115 6.89 -11.85 -3.44
C ALA A 115 7.61 -13.15 -3.04
N THR A 116 7.08 -13.86 -2.06
CA THR A 116 7.65 -15.10 -1.54
C THR A 116 7.38 -16.30 -2.46
N GLU A 117 6.16 -16.44 -2.95
CA GLU A 117 5.73 -17.62 -3.72
C GLU A 117 5.84 -17.42 -5.23
N ARG A 118 5.57 -16.21 -5.74
CA ARG A 118 5.54 -15.90 -7.18
C ARG A 118 6.69 -15.02 -7.66
N ARG A 119 7.55 -14.55 -6.74
CA ARG A 119 8.67 -13.63 -7.04
C ARG A 119 8.20 -12.28 -7.59
N GLU A 120 6.97 -11.90 -7.29
CA GLU A 120 6.43 -10.60 -7.65
C GLU A 120 6.96 -9.54 -6.67
N PRO A 121 7.73 -8.53 -7.12
CA PRO A 121 8.19 -7.45 -6.24
C PRO A 121 7.03 -6.71 -5.56
N ILE A 122 7.22 -6.32 -4.29
CA ILE A 122 6.26 -5.53 -3.53
C ILE A 122 6.24 -4.07 -4.02
N VAL A 123 7.43 -3.48 -4.20
CA VAL A 123 7.61 -2.12 -4.74
C VAL A 123 8.05 -2.24 -6.19
N ASN A 124 7.33 -1.59 -7.10
CA ASN A 124 7.56 -1.68 -8.54
C ASN A 124 7.87 -0.31 -9.14
N PRO A 125 8.74 -0.26 -10.17
CA PRO A 125 8.87 0.94 -10.98
C PRO A 125 7.58 1.19 -11.78
N VAL A 126 7.26 2.45 -12.02
CA VAL A 126 6.10 2.86 -12.81
C VAL A 126 6.14 2.28 -14.23
N PHE A 127 7.33 2.19 -14.85
CA PHE A 127 7.49 1.61 -16.18
C PHE A 127 7.16 0.12 -16.27
N SER A 128 7.01 -0.60 -15.14
CA SER A 128 6.59 -2.01 -15.16
C SER A 128 5.18 -2.21 -15.74
N LEU A 129 4.38 -1.14 -15.80
CA LEU A 129 3.07 -1.13 -16.44
C LEU A 129 3.06 -0.40 -17.80
N ASP A 130 4.10 0.39 -18.11
CA ASP A 130 4.17 1.20 -19.34
C ASP A 130 5.62 1.51 -19.70
N ASP A 131 6.16 0.82 -20.71
CA ASP A 131 7.53 1.00 -21.21
C ASP A 131 7.78 2.40 -21.82
N ALA A 132 6.77 3.26 -21.97
CA ALA A 132 6.98 4.65 -22.34
C ALA A 132 7.54 5.50 -21.18
N LEU A 133 7.41 5.04 -19.93
CA LEU A 133 7.76 5.78 -18.71
C LEU A 133 9.13 5.42 -18.14
N LEU A 134 10.15 5.26 -18.99
CA LEU A 134 11.51 4.84 -18.59
C LEU A 134 12.33 5.93 -17.89
N GLU A 135 11.83 7.17 -17.86
CA GLU A 135 12.49 8.27 -17.15
C GLU A 135 12.44 8.07 -15.63
N GLU A 136 13.35 8.74 -14.93
CA GLU A 136 13.39 8.70 -13.48
C GLU A 136 12.08 9.24 -12.89
N SER A 137 11.46 8.46 -12.00
CA SER A 137 10.25 8.86 -11.29
C SER A 137 10.49 8.87 -9.78
N ASP A 138 9.82 9.80 -9.11
CA ASP A 138 9.73 9.84 -7.64
C ASP A 138 8.47 9.09 -7.15
N ASP A 139 7.67 8.58 -8.08
CA ASP A 139 6.47 7.79 -7.87
C ASP A 139 6.79 6.31 -8.08
N PHE A 140 6.04 5.43 -7.42
CA PHE A 140 6.25 3.98 -7.49
C PHE A 140 4.93 3.24 -7.30
N LEU A 141 4.94 1.95 -7.62
CA LEU A 141 3.78 1.07 -7.48
C LEU A 141 3.98 0.14 -6.28
N LEU A 142 2.90 -0.13 -5.55
CA LEU A 142 2.78 -1.29 -4.67
C LEU A 142 2.01 -2.39 -5.36
N GLY A 143 2.67 -3.53 -5.54
CA GLY A 143 2.26 -4.53 -6.51
C GLY A 143 2.11 -3.89 -7.88
N ARG A 144 0.98 -4.15 -8.53
CA ARG A 144 0.58 -3.53 -9.81
C ARG A 144 -0.60 -2.56 -9.68
N ASP A 145 -1.18 -2.45 -8.48
CA ASP A 145 -2.55 -1.94 -8.30
C ASP A 145 -2.62 -0.61 -7.56
N LEU A 146 -1.57 -0.19 -6.86
CA LEU A 146 -1.57 1.05 -6.09
C LEU A 146 -0.35 1.92 -6.44
N LEU A 147 -0.57 3.03 -7.12
CA LEU A 147 0.44 4.05 -7.41
C LEU A 147 0.57 5.01 -6.23
N VAL A 148 1.79 5.21 -5.77
CA VAL A 148 2.17 6.14 -4.70
C VAL A 148 2.85 7.35 -5.32
N ALA A 149 2.20 8.51 -5.23
CA ALA A 149 2.74 9.76 -5.73
C ALA A 149 3.41 10.55 -4.61
N SER A 150 4.70 10.27 -4.39
CA SER A 150 5.47 10.78 -3.25
C SER A 150 5.64 12.29 -3.31
N VAL A 151 5.45 13.00 -2.19
CA VAL A 151 5.79 14.42 -2.07
C VAL A 151 7.20 14.56 -1.50
N VAL A 152 8.14 15.05 -2.31
CA VAL A 152 9.58 14.97 -2.02
C VAL A 152 10.31 16.31 -2.11
N GLU A 153 9.58 17.41 -2.28
CA GLU A 153 10.11 18.78 -2.24
C GLU A 153 9.34 19.61 -1.20
N GLU A 154 10.03 20.57 -0.59
CA GLU A 154 9.47 21.46 0.44
C GLU A 154 8.40 22.40 -0.12
N GLY A 155 7.33 22.61 0.65
CA GLY A 155 6.22 23.50 0.33
C GLY A 155 5.25 22.96 -0.73
N GLN A 156 5.45 21.75 -1.24
CA GLN A 156 4.55 21.15 -2.22
C GLN A 156 3.20 20.80 -1.59
N VAL A 157 2.13 21.33 -2.20
CA VAL A 157 0.73 21.03 -1.84
C VAL A 157 -0.05 20.37 -2.98
N THR A 158 0.59 20.16 -4.12
CA THR A 158 0.08 19.41 -5.26
C THR A 158 1.19 18.54 -5.87
N ARG A 159 0.81 17.48 -6.58
CA ARG A 159 1.73 16.61 -7.31
C ARG A 159 1.28 16.42 -8.75
N THR A 160 2.14 16.81 -9.69
CA THR A 160 1.99 16.42 -11.09
C THR A 160 2.61 15.03 -11.29
N VAL A 161 1.81 14.10 -11.80
CA VAL A 161 2.13 12.68 -11.96
C VAL A 161 1.81 12.27 -13.39
N THR A 162 2.69 11.50 -14.02
CA THR A 162 2.40 10.84 -15.30
C THR A 162 1.94 9.41 -15.03
N LEU A 163 0.65 9.16 -15.23
CA LEU A 163 0.01 7.88 -14.98
C LEU A 163 0.32 6.88 -16.10
N PRO A 164 0.74 5.64 -15.77
CA PRO A 164 0.91 4.56 -16.75
C PRO A 164 -0.34 4.32 -17.58
N ASN A 165 -0.15 4.02 -18.86
CA ASN A 165 -1.24 3.60 -19.72
C ASN A 165 -1.71 2.19 -19.40
N VAL A 166 -2.80 2.10 -18.65
CA VAL A 166 -3.49 0.87 -18.28
C VAL A 166 -4.94 0.92 -18.79
N PRO A 167 -5.56 -0.23 -19.10
CA PRO A 167 -6.97 -0.27 -19.45
C PRO A 167 -7.82 0.44 -18.39
N ASP A 168 -8.71 1.31 -18.86
CA ASP A 168 -9.67 2.07 -18.06
C ASP A 168 -9.07 3.02 -17.01
N GLY A 169 -7.76 3.28 -17.06
CA GLY A 169 -7.10 4.32 -16.27
C GLY A 169 -6.97 4.02 -14.77
N TRP A 170 -7.11 5.09 -13.98
CA TRP A 170 -6.79 5.10 -12.55
C TRP A 170 -7.88 5.81 -11.75
N PHE A 171 -7.99 5.47 -10.48
CA PHE A 171 -8.90 6.12 -9.54
C PHE A 171 -8.13 6.64 -8.34
N GLU A 172 -8.40 7.86 -7.90
CA GLU A 172 -7.90 8.32 -6.60
C GLU A 172 -8.41 7.41 -5.47
N PHE A 173 -7.50 6.98 -4.59
CA PHE A 173 -7.81 6.05 -3.49
C PHE A 173 -8.90 6.59 -2.56
N ASP A 174 -8.79 7.86 -2.15
CA ASP A 174 -9.68 8.47 -1.15
C ASP A 174 -11.00 8.99 -1.73
N THR A 175 -10.97 9.50 -2.97
CA THR A 175 -12.13 10.20 -3.56
C THR A 175 -12.87 9.35 -4.59
N GLY A 176 -12.22 8.33 -5.16
CA GLY A 176 -12.75 7.55 -6.27
C GLY A 176 -12.84 8.32 -7.59
N THR A 177 -12.24 9.51 -7.67
CA THR A 177 -12.15 10.32 -8.90
C THR A 177 -11.37 9.56 -9.95
N HIS A 178 -11.94 9.43 -11.15
CA HIS A 178 -11.32 8.76 -12.28
C HIS A 178 -10.35 9.68 -13.03
N HIS A 179 -9.25 9.09 -13.51
CA HIS A 179 -8.27 9.72 -14.36
C HIS A 179 -7.85 8.76 -15.48
N ASP A 180 -7.86 9.26 -16.71
CA ASP A 180 -7.23 8.55 -17.83
C ASP A 180 -5.69 8.53 -17.69
N ALA A 181 -5.04 7.73 -18.53
CA ALA A 181 -3.59 7.75 -18.65
C ALA A 181 -3.06 9.12 -19.09
N GLY A 182 -1.81 9.43 -18.73
CA GLY A 182 -1.17 10.71 -19.03
C GLY A 182 -0.91 11.55 -17.79
N THR A 183 -0.77 12.86 -17.97
CA THR A 183 -0.35 13.75 -16.88
C THR A 183 -1.54 14.33 -16.12
N VAL A 184 -1.60 14.07 -14.82
CA VAL A 184 -2.60 14.59 -13.88
C VAL A 184 -1.92 15.45 -12.82
N THR A 185 -2.65 16.43 -12.28
CA THR A 185 -2.23 17.15 -11.06
C THR A 185 -3.17 16.80 -9.93
N LEU A 186 -2.61 16.30 -8.85
CA LEU A 186 -3.31 15.79 -7.67
C LEU A 186 -3.13 16.76 -6.50
N ASP A 187 -4.15 16.87 -5.66
CA ASP A 187 -4.02 17.53 -4.37
C ASP A 187 -3.12 16.70 -3.44
N ALA A 188 -2.15 17.37 -2.83
CA ALA A 188 -1.19 16.77 -1.91
C ALA A 188 -1.01 17.64 -0.66
N PRO A 189 -2.08 17.99 0.09
CA PRO A 189 -1.91 18.69 1.36
C PRO A 189 -1.07 17.86 2.34
N LEU A 190 -0.58 18.49 3.42
CA LEU A 190 0.37 17.83 4.33
C LEU A 190 -0.21 16.58 5.00
N ASP A 191 -1.52 16.55 5.21
CA ASP A 191 -2.29 15.48 5.83
C ASP A 191 -2.77 14.39 4.86
N ARG A 192 -2.41 14.47 3.57
CA ARG A 192 -2.80 13.48 2.55
C ARG A 192 -1.60 13.06 1.70
N LEU A 193 -1.47 11.74 1.54
CA LEU A 193 -0.60 11.13 0.54
C LEU A 193 -1.42 10.85 -0.72
N PRO A 194 -1.09 11.41 -1.89
CA PRO A 194 -1.81 11.09 -3.11
C PRO A 194 -1.54 9.65 -3.53
N LEU A 195 -2.61 8.86 -3.62
CA LEU A 195 -2.61 7.45 -3.99
C LEU A 195 -3.61 7.23 -5.13
N LEU A 196 -3.22 6.45 -6.13
CA LEU A 196 -4.14 6.02 -7.20
C LEU A 196 -4.21 4.51 -7.30
N VAL A 197 -5.42 4.01 -7.49
CA VAL A 197 -5.73 2.59 -7.67
C VAL A 197 -5.97 2.33 -9.15
N ARG A 198 -5.36 1.27 -9.68
CA ARG A 198 -5.56 0.84 -11.07
C ARG A 198 -7.03 0.44 -11.28
N ALA A 199 -7.63 0.86 -12.39
CA ALA A 199 -8.98 0.43 -12.73
C ALA A 199 -9.08 -1.10 -12.82
N GLY A 200 -10.18 -1.64 -12.27
CA GLY A 200 -10.42 -3.08 -12.14
C GLY A 200 -9.73 -3.73 -10.93
N ALA A 201 -8.95 -3.00 -10.13
CA ALA A 201 -8.32 -3.57 -8.95
C ALA A 201 -9.28 -3.64 -7.74
N GLY A 202 -9.06 -4.62 -6.87
CA GLY A 202 -9.61 -4.64 -5.52
C GLY A 202 -8.48 -4.48 -4.51
N ILE A 203 -8.61 -3.51 -3.59
CA ILE A 203 -7.62 -3.24 -2.55
C ILE A 203 -8.13 -3.80 -1.22
N PRO A 204 -7.51 -4.87 -0.68
CA PRO A 204 -7.81 -5.39 0.65
C PRO A 204 -7.47 -4.37 1.73
N GLN A 205 -8.43 -4.10 2.60
CA GLN A 205 -8.28 -3.20 3.73
C GLN A 205 -8.89 -3.82 4.99
N CYS A 206 -8.46 -3.38 6.16
CA CYS A 206 -9.14 -3.69 7.42
C CYS A 206 -9.78 -2.43 8.03
N GLU A 207 -10.86 -2.62 8.79
CA GLU A 207 -11.50 -1.56 9.55
C GLU A 207 -10.83 -1.41 10.93
N LEU A 208 -10.07 -0.34 11.09
CA LEU A 208 -9.45 -0.04 12.39
C LEU A 208 -10.47 0.58 13.34
N PRO A 209 -10.43 0.23 14.64
CA PRO A 209 -11.20 0.94 15.64
C PRO A 209 -10.88 2.44 15.62
N ALA A 210 -11.88 3.25 15.99
CA ALA A 210 -11.71 4.69 16.14
C ALA A 210 -10.53 5.01 17.08
N PRO A 211 -9.79 6.10 16.85
CA PRO A 211 -8.68 6.48 17.72
C PRO A 211 -9.10 6.48 19.21
N SER A 212 -8.37 5.70 20.00
CA SER A 212 -8.60 5.55 21.44
C SER A 212 -7.27 5.55 22.19
N LYS A 213 -7.29 5.32 23.50
CA LYS A 213 -6.07 5.12 24.29
C LYS A 213 -5.52 3.69 24.19
N GLU A 214 -6.22 2.80 23.50
CA GLU A 214 -5.78 1.42 23.31
C GLU A 214 -4.67 1.34 22.28
N ILE A 215 -3.71 0.44 22.53
CA ILE A 215 -2.61 0.20 21.60
C ILE A 215 -3.13 -0.64 20.44
N VAL A 216 -3.01 -0.11 19.23
CA VAL A 216 -3.27 -0.85 17.99
C VAL A 216 -2.02 -1.63 17.60
N THR A 217 -2.18 -2.93 17.36
CA THR A 217 -1.09 -3.84 16.93
C THR A 217 -1.55 -4.65 15.72
N THR A 218 -0.68 -5.51 15.18
CA THR A 218 -1.08 -6.47 14.13
C THR A 218 -2.21 -7.39 14.61
N GLN A 219 -2.20 -7.78 15.89
CA GLN A 219 -3.32 -8.54 16.48
C GLN A 219 -4.65 -7.79 16.42
N THR A 220 -4.64 -6.46 16.49
CA THR A 220 -5.85 -5.65 16.30
C THR A 220 -6.34 -5.77 14.86
N VAL A 221 -5.43 -5.76 13.89
CA VAL A 221 -5.74 -5.95 12.46
C VAL A 221 -6.31 -7.34 12.23
N ASP A 222 -5.69 -8.39 12.76
CA ASP A 222 -6.13 -9.79 12.58
C ASP A 222 -7.57 -10.03 13.07
N ASN A 223 -8.01 -9.25 14.08
CA ASN A 223 -9.36 -9.31 14.65
C ASN A 223 -10.32 -8.25 14.08
N SER A 224 -9.84 -7.36 13.21
CA SER A 224 -10.64 -6.29 12.60
C SER A 224 -11.31 -6.79 11.32
N PRO A 225 -12.57 -6.42 11.03
CA PRO A 225 -13.23 -6.77 9.78
C PRO A 225 -12.38 -6.41 8.56
N HIS A 226 -12.31 -7.32 7.60
CA HIS A 226 -11.61 -7.12 6.34
C HIS A 226 -12.59 -6.87 5.19
N THR A 227 -12.23 -5.94 4.32
CA THR A 227 -13.02 -5.50 3.17
C THR A 227 -12.12 -5.34 1.95
N ILE A 228 -12.51 -5.92 0.81
CA ILE A 228 -11.92 -5.61 -0.49
C ILE A 228 -12.70 -4.45 -1.09
N VAL A 229 -12.03 -3.31 -1.29
CA VAL A 229 -12.61 -2.14 -1.98
C VAL A 229 -12.31 -2.23 -3.47
N LEU A 230 -13.35 -2.37 -4.29
CA LEU A 230 -13.28 -2.54 -5.74
C LEU A 230 -13.32 -1.19 -6.46
N TYR A 231 -12.32 -0.92 -7.30
CA TYR A 231 -12.20 0.28 -8.13
C TYR A 231 -12.51 -0.06 -9.58
N LEU A 232 -13.78 -0.35 -9.87
CA LEU A 232 -14.24 -0.83 -11.17
C LEU A 232 -14.64 0.33 -12.09
N PRO A 233 -14.28 0.31 -13.38
CA PRO A 233 -14.76 1.30 -14.32
C PRO A 233 -16.29 1.29 -14.44
N ASP A 234 -16.81 2.40 -14.94
CA ASP A 234 -18.23 2.53 -15.27
C ASP A 234 -18.53 1.69 -16.51
N GLY A 235 -19.79 1.29 -16.68
CA GLY A 235 -20.19 0.42 -17.78
C GLY A 235 -19.98 -1.07 -17.51
N ASN A 236 -20.09 -1.84 -18.60
CA ASN A 236 -19.97 -3.29 -18.56
C ASN A 236 -18.51 -3.73 -18.60
N GLY A 237 -18.11 -4.60 -17.68
CA GLY A 237 -16.76 -5.12 -17.65
C GLY A 237 -16.58 -6.28 -16.69
N HIS A 238 -15.34 -6.75 -16.63
CA HIS A 238 -14.92 -7.89 -15.86
C HIS A 238 -13.56 -7.61 -15.23
N SER A 239 -13.42 -8.01 -13.97
CA SER A 239 -12.15 -7.91 -13.26
C SER A 239 -11.93 -9.12 -12.37
N GLU A 240 -10.67 -9.38 -12.03
CA GLU A 240 -10.27 -10.50 -11.19
C GLU A 240 -9.31 -10.00 -10.10
N GLY A 241 -9.31 -10.69 -8.97
CA GLY A 241 -8.35 -10.41 -7.93
C GLY A 241 -8.05 -11.60 -7.02
N PHE A 242 -7.06 -11.36 -6.16
CA PHE A 242 -6.47 -12.35 -5.28
C PHE A 242 -6.14 -11.71 -3.93
N PHE A 243 -6.41 -12.46 -2.87
CA PHE A 243 -6.09 -12.11 -1.49
C PHE A 243 -5.55 -13.35 -0.77
N PHE A 244 -4.56 -13.14 0.08
CA PHE A 244 -3.97 -14.18 0.90
C PHE A 244 -3.91 -13.77 2.37
N ASP A 245 -4.22 -14.72 3.25
CA ASP A 245 -4.00 -14.62 4.69
C ASP A 245 -3.59 -15.97 5.28
N ASP A 246 -2.92 -15.97 6.43
CA ASP A 246 -2.57 -17.17 7.20
C ASP A 246 -2.33 -16.81 8.69
N ASP A 247 -1.66 -17.70 9.44
CA ASP A 247 -1.39 -17.48 10.87
C ASP A 247 -0.32 -16.40 11.16
N GLY A 248 0.36 -15.85 10.14
CA GLY A 248 1.39 -14.82 10.28
C GLY A 248 2.68 -15.27 10.96
N HIS A 249 2.84 -16.56 11.28
CA HIS A 249 3.86 -17.05 12.20
C HIS A 249 4.60 -18.29 11.71
N THR A 250 3.93 -19.19 10.99
CA THR A 250 4.48 -20.48 10.58
C THR A 250 4.56 -20.63 9.07
N TYR A 251 5.10 -21.76 8.60
CA TYR A 251 5.03 -22.14 7.19
C TYR A 251 3.81 -23.03 6.89
N GLY A 252 2.78 -22.98 7.73
CA GLY A 252 1.57 -23.80 7.60
C GLY A 252 0.88 -23.62 6.24
N TYR A 253 0.89 -22.41 5.68
CA TYR A 253 0.35 -22.13 4.35
C TYR A 253 0.93 -23.02 3.25
N ARG A 254 2.18 -23.52 3.38
CA ARG A 254 2.77 -24.45 2.39
C ARG A 254 2.15 -25.84 2.41
N GLN A 255 1.39 -26.15 3.45
CA GLN A 255 0.70 -27.42 3.65
C GLN A 255 -0.83 -27.27 3.49
N GLY A 256 -1.30 -26.10 3.02
CA GLY A 256 -2.73 -25.82 2.87
C GLY A 256 -3.36 -25.05 4.05
N HIS A 257 -2.58 -24.72 5.09
CA HIS A 257 -3.07 -23.92 6.23
C HIS A 257 -2.97 -22.42 5.99
N GLY A 258 -3.58 -21.97 4.88
CA GLY A 258 -3.74 -20.57 4.53
C GLY A 258 -5.17 -20.31 4.08
N TYR A 259 -5.46 -19.07 3.76
CA TYR A 259 -6.72 -18.59 3.22
C TYR A 259 -6.42 -17.92 1.87
N TRP A 260 -6.68 -18.63 0.78
CA TRP A 260 -6.53 -18.11 -0.57
C TRP A 260 -7.90 -17.75 -1.13
N LEU A 261 -8.17 -16.45 -1.23
CA LEU A 261 -9.39 -15.94 -1.83
C LEU A 261 -9.08 -15.45 -3.24
N THR A 262 -9.78 -16.01 -4.22
CA THR A 262 -9.90 -15.43 -5.56
C THR A 262 -11.30 -14.90 -5.76
N TRP A 263 -11.42 -13.85 -6.56
CA TRP A 263 -12.72 -13.36 -6.99
C TRP A 263 -12.69 -12.91 -8.44
N THR A 264 -13.86 -12.98 -9.06
CA THR A 264 -14.19 -12.24 -10.28
C THR A 264 -15.31 -11.27 -9.99
N ALA A 265 -15.27 -10.09 -10.59
CA ALA A 265 -16.32 -9.08 -10.48
C ALA A 265 -16.79 -8.70 -11.88
N ASP A 266 -18.01 -9.13 -12.20
CA ASP A 266 -18.75 -8.72 -13.38
C ASP A 266 -19.56 -7.48 -13.03
N HIS A 267 -19.30 -6.36 -13.70
CA HIS A 267 -19.96 -5.10 -13.40
C HIS A 267 -20.72 -4.57 -14.60
N ALA A 268 -21.80 -3.89 -14.32
CA ALA A 268 -22.64 -3.14 -15.25
C ALA A 268 -22.91 -1.73 -14.70
N ASP A 269 -23.80 -0.98 -15.35
CA ASP A 269 -24.13 0.40 -14.98
C ASP A 269 -24.70 0.55 -13.55
N THR A 270 -25.38 -0.49 -13.04
CA THR A 270 -26.13 -0.41 -11.77
C THR A 270 -25.73 -1.45 -10.74
N THR A 271 -25.09 -2.54 -11.17
CA THR A 271 -24.88 -3.72 -10.34
C THR A 271 -23.49 -4.29 -10.58
N VAL A 272 -22.88 -4.81 -9.52
CA VAL A 272 -21.61 -5.53 -9.51
C VAL A 272 -21.84 -6.88 -8.87
N THR A 273 -21.62 -7.96 -9.62
CA THR A 273 -21.71 -9.33 -9.12
C THR A 273 -20.31 -9.86 -8.87
N VAL A 274 -20.02 -10.19 -7.61
CA VAL A 274 -18.72 -10.72 -7.18
C VAL A 274 -18.84 -12.21 -6.93
N HIS A 275 -18.15 -13.01 -7.75
CA HIS A 275 -18.02 -14.44 -7.53
C HIS A 275 -16.75 -14.73 -6.75
N THR A 276 -16.87 -15.41 -5.61
CA THR A 276 -15.72 -15.73 -4.74
C THR A 276 -15.45 -17.22 -4.68
N HIS A 277 -14.18 -17.58 -4.55
CA HIS A 277 -13.69 -18.93 -4.29
C HIS A 277 -12.60 -18.88 -3.23
N VAL A 278 -12.73 -19.70 -2.19
CA VAL A 278 -11.78 -19.77 -1.08
C VAL A 278 -11.16 -21.16 -1.04
N GLU A 279 -9.84 -21.21 -0.96
CA GLU A 279 -9.07 -22.42 -0.73
C GLU A 279 -8.32 -22.35 0.59
N GLY A 280 -7.98 -23.54 1.12
CA GLY A 280 -7.26 -23.71 2.38
C GLY A 280 -8.19 -23.88 3.58
N ASP A 281 -7.61 -24.26 4.73
CA ASP A 281 -8.35 -24.56 5.95
C ASP A 281 -8.20 -23.50 7.06
N TYR A 282 -7.40 -22.45 6.83
CA TYR A 282 -7.23 -21.37 7.79
C TYR A 282 -8.56 -20.61 7.96
N GLN A 283 -8.96 -20.43 9.21
CA GLN A 283 -10.17 -19.68 9.59
C GLN A 283 -9.73 -18.35 10.22
N PRO A 284 -9.74 -17.25 9.45
CA PRO A 284 -9.26 -15.98 9.94
C PRO A 284 -10.16 -15.43 11.07
N PRO A 285 -9.59 -14.75 12.09
CA PRO A 285 -10.36 -14.23 13.22
C PRO A 285 -11.36 -13.13 12.81
N TRP A 286 -11.06 -12.41 11.73
CA TRP A 286 -11.92 -11.38 11.14
C TRP A 286 -13.16 -11.94 10.42
N GLY A 287 -13.28 -13.26 10.25
CA GLY A 287 -14.48 -13.92 9.75
C GLY A 287 -14.63 -13.91 8.23
N THR A 288 -15.72 -13.33 7.72
CA THR A 288 -16.03 -13.34 6.28
C THR A 288 -15.53 -12.07 5.61
N MET A 289 -14.88 -12.21 4.46
CA MET A 289 -14.39 -11.07 3.68
C MET A 289 -15.57 -10.27 3.11
N ALA A 290 -15.63 -8.98 3.42
CA ALA A 290 -16.60 -8.07 2.83
C ALA A 290 -16.09 -7.52 1.49
N PHE A 291 -17.01 -7.05 0.65
CA PHE A 291 -16.70 -6.32 -0.57
C PHE A 291 -17.43 -4.98 -0.56
N ALA A 292 -16.74 -3.93 -0.97
CA ALA A 292 -17.28 -2.59 -1.13
C ALA A 292 -16.82 -2.01 -2.46
N LEU A 293 -17.51 -0.97 -2.94
CA LEU A 293 -17.08 -0.21 -4.11
C LEU A 293 -16.31 1.03 -3.66
N ARG A 294 -15.50 1.58 -4.58
CA ARG A 294 -14.76 2.82 -4.36
C ARG A 294 -15.67 3.96 -3.88
N PRO A 295 -15.14 4.95 -3.15
CA PRO A 295 -15.89 6.16 -2.83
C PRO A 295 -16.54 6.79 -4.09
N GLY A 296 -17.80 7.19 -3.98
CA GLY A 296 -18.57 7.76 -5.09
C GLY A 296 -19.26 6.74 -6.00
N ASP A 297 -18.90 5.46 -5.95
CA ASP A 297 -19.60 4.41 -6.69
C ASP A 297 -20.83 3.93 -5.89
N THR A 298 -22.01 4.11 -6.48
CA THR A 298 -23.31 3.86 -5.84
C THR A 298 -24.01 2.62 -6.37
N ARG A 299 -23.33 1.81 -7.20
CA ARG A 299 -23.86 0.55 -7.72
C ARG A 299 -24.14 -0.43 -6.58
N THR A 300 -25.08 -1.33 -6.82
CA THR A 300 -25.39 -2.41 -5.86
C THR A 300 -24.36 -3.53 -6.01
N ILE A 301 -23.87 -4.06 -4.89
CA ILE A 301 -22.94 -5.20 -4.89
C ILE A 301 -23.64 -6.48 -4.44
N GLU A 302 -23.50 -7.53 -5.23
CA GLU A 302 -24.04 -8.86 -4.95
C GLU A 302 -22.89 -9.86 -4.86
N VAL A 303 -22.69 -10.48 -3.69
CA VAL A 303 -21.61 -11.45 -3.48
C VAL A 303 -22.16 -12.87 -3.58
N VAL A 304 -21.62 -13.65 -4.52
CA VAL A 304 -21.98 -15.04 -4.78
C VAL A 304 -20.81 -15.93 -4.36
N VAL A 305 -21.01 -16.71 -3.30
CA VAL A 305 -20.00 -17.65 -2.78
C VAL A 305 -20.14 -18.98 -3.51
N LYS A 306 -19.13 -19.39 -4.27
CA LYS A 306 -19.06 -20.77 -4.78
C LYS A 306 -18.57 -21.67 -3.65
N THR A 307 -19.48 -22.48 -3.11
CA THR A 307 -19.08 -23.62 -2.27
C THR A 307 -18.44 -24.66 -3.18
N ALA A 308 -17.26 -25.17 -2.81
CA ALA A 308 -16.63 -26.26 -3.53
C ALA A 308 -17.63 -27.43 -3.62
N THR A 309 -18.14 -27.71 -4.82
CA THR A 309 -18.87 -28.94 -5.09
C THR A 309 -17.87 -30.08 -4.94
N SER A 310 -18.11 -30.94 -3.96
CA SER A 310 -17.46 -32.23 -3.84
C SER A 310 -17.82 -33.07 -5.07
N ASP A 311 -16.91 -33.14 -6.04
CA ASP A 311 -16.90 -34.18 -7.08
C ASP A 311 -16.24 -35.46 -6.56
#